data_AF-A0A4Q3H8L1-F1
#
_entry.id   AF-A0A4Q3H8L1-F1
#
_cell.length_a   1.000
_cell.length_b   1.000
_cell.length_c   1.000
_cell.angle_alpha   90.00
_cell.angle_beta   90.00
_cell.angle_gamma   90.00
#
_symmetry.space_group_name_H-M   'P 1'
#
loop_
_entity.id
_entity.type
_entity.pdbx_description
1 polymer ?
#
loop_
_entity_poly.entity_id
_entity_poly.type
_entity_poly.pdbx_seq_one_letter_code
_entity_poly.pdbx_strand_id
1 'polypeptide(L)' 'MKKLLTAGAFALALMAQPVLANDKPGEGVTVRPMLPTQIEEHFQHRILFRALEDLGYTIATPNEAEYQ' A
#
# COMPACT_ATOMS: atom_id res chain seq x y z
N MET A 1 7.39 -14.29 -42.93
CA MET A 1 7.32 -12.99 -42.22
C MET A 1 6.19 -12.93 -41.19
N LYS A 2 4.91 -13.14 -41.53
CA LYS A 2 3.78 -13.08 -40.57
C LYS A 2 3.92 -14.02 -39.35
N LYS A 3 4.36 -15.26 -39.55
CA LYS A 3 4.57 -16.25 -38.46
C LYS A 3 5.68 -15.87 -37.48
N LEU A 4 6.72 -15.19 -37.98
CA LEU A 4 7.83 -14.68 -37.17
C LEU A 4 7.39 -13.46 -36.33
N LEU A 5 6.57 -12.59 -36.92
CA LEU A 5 5.94 -11.46 -36.23
C LEU A 5 5.00 -11.91 -35.11
N THR A 6 4.16 -12.91 -35.34
CA THR A 6 3.26 -13.44 -34.31
C THR A 6 4.00 -14.18 -33.20
N ALA A 7 5.06 -14.94 -33.53
CA ALA A 7 5.91 -15.58 -32.52
C ALA A 7 6.67 -14.55 -31.67
N GLY A 8 7.19 -13.49 -32.31
CA GLY A 8 7.89 -12.40 -31.62
C GLY A 8 6.98 -11.60 -30.69
N ALA A 9 5.76 -11.29 -31.11
CA ALA A 9 4.78 -10.60 -30.27
C ALA A 9 4.37 -11.43 -29.03
N PHE A 10 4.21 -12.75 -29.20
CA PHE A 10 3.88 -13.66 -28.10
C PHE A 10 5.03 -13.80 -27.10
N ALA A 11 6.28 -13.85 -27.59
CA ALA A 11 7.46 -13.83 -26.73
C ALA A 11 7.55 -12.52 -25.93
N LEU A 12 7.34 -11.36 -26.56
CA LEU A 12 7.34 -10.06 -25.86
C LEU A 12 6.26 -9.98 -24.77
N ALA A 13 5.06 -10.51 -25.04
CA ALA A 13 3.97 -10.55 -24.08
C ALA A 13 4.28 -11.44 -22.85
N LEU A 14 5.01 -12.54 -23.04
CA LEU A 14 5.45 -13.40 -21.94
C LEU A 14 6.58 -12.79 -21.11
N MET A 15 7.42 -11.94 -21.70
CA MET A 15 8.47 -11.19 -21.00
C MET A 15 7.95 -9.93 -20.31
N ALA A 16 6.70 -9.53 -20.57
CA ALA A 16 5.99 -8.48 -19.81
C ALA A 16 5.50 -9.01 -18.45
N GLN A 17 6.39 -9.67 -17.70
CA GLN A 17 6.19 -9.95 -16.28
C GLN A 17 5.91 -8.62 -15.55
N PRO A 18 5.17 -8.63 -14.42
CA PRO A 18 4.89 -7.41 -13.67
C PRO A 18 6.17 -6.92 -12.99
N VAL A 19 7.05 -6.29 -13.75
CA VAL A 19 8.22 -5.53 -13.27
C VAL A 19 7.77 -4.27 -12.51
N LEU A 20 6.47 -4.02 -12.41
CA LEU A 20 5.87 -2.84 -11.79
C LEU A 20 5.12 -3.13 -10.48
N ALA A 21 5.42 -4.23 -9.78
CA ALA A 21 5.06 -4.30 -8.37
C ALA A 21 6.03 -3.39 -7.61
N ASN A 22 5.64 -2.14 -7.41
CA ASN A 22 6.40 -1.23 -6.55
C ASN A 22 6.44 -1.84 -5.14
N ASP A 23 7.57 -1.73 -4.44
CA ASP A 23 7.62 -2.06 -3.02
C ASP A 23 6.50 -1.32 -2.29
N LYS A 24 5.98 -1.92 -1.22
CA LYS A 24 4.90 -1.26 -0.49
C LYS A 24 5.40 0.11 -0.02
N PRO A 25 4.59 1.17 -0.13
CA PRO A 25 5.06 2.54 0.08
C PRO A 25 5.51 2.81 1.53
N GLY A 26 5.14 1.95 2.47
CA GLY A 26 5.54 2.03 3.86
C GLY A 26 6.76 1.21 4.26
N GLU A 27 7.38 0.44 3.37
CA GLU A 27 8.54 -0.39 3.72
C GLU A 27 9.66 0.48 4.34
N GLY A 28 10.11 0.10 5.54
CA GLY A 28 11.11 0.84 6.31
C GLY A 28 10.64 2.16 6.94
N VAL A 29 9.36 2.51 6.83
CA VAL A 29 8.79 3.75 7.37
C VAL A 29 7.98 3.47 8.63
N THR A 30 8.26 4.20 9.70
CA THR A 30 7.43 4.23 10.91
C THR A 30 6.56 5.48 10.90
N VAL A 31 5.24 5.29 11.03
CA VAL A 31 4.26 6.37 11.13
C VAL A 31 3.69 6.42 12.54
N ARG A 32 3.36 7.62 13.00
CA ARG A 32 2.66 7.84 14.26
C ARG A 32 1.28 8.46 13.96
N PRO A 33 0.21 7.66 14.00
CA PRO A 33 -1.13 8.18 13.75
C PRO A 33 -1.60 9.12 14.86
N MET A 34 -2.56 9.98 14.52
CA MET A 34 -3.35 10.75 15.48
C MET A 34 -4.63 9.96 15.78
N LEU A 35 -4.95 9.79 17.06
CA LEU A 35 -6.18 9.17 17.53
C LEU A 35 -7.09 10.26 18.11
N PRO A 36 -8.36 10.34 17.69
CA PRO A 36 -9.30 11.30 18.24
C PRO A 36 -9.70 10.89 19.67
N THR A 37 -10.09 11.89 20.46
CA THR A 37 -10.59 11.65 21.83
C THR A 37 -12.03 11.10 21.83
N GLN A 38 -12.79 11.29 20.74
CA GLN A 38 -14.13 10.75 20.55
C GLN A 38 -14.06 9.25 20.24
N ILE A 39 -14.62 8.43 21.13
CA ILE A 39 -14.55 6.95 21.04
C ILE A 39 -15.27 6.42 19.78
N GLU A 40 -16.32 7.10 19.33
CA GLU A 40 -17.11 6.73 18.15
C GLU A 40 -16.25 6.66 16.87
N GLU A 41 -15.16 7.43 16.81
CA GLU A 41 -14.26 7.49 15.66
C GLU A 41 -13.11 6.46 15.73
N HIS A 42 -12.94 5.76 16.87
CA HIS A 42 -11.85 4.79 17.03
C HIS A 42 -11.98 3.62 16.06
N PHE A 43 -13.19 3.17 15.76
CA PHE A 43 -13.40 2.08 14.80
C PHE A 43 -12.82 2.42 13.42
N GLN A 44 -13.02 3.65 12.95
CA GLN A 44 -12.51 4.12 11.66
C GLN A 44 -10.98 4.15 11.66
N HIS A 45 -10.37 4.59 12.76
CA HIS A 45 -8.92 4.59 12.93
C HIS A 45 -8.32 3.19 12.98
N ARG A 46 -9.03 2.19 13.54
CA ARG A 46 -8.59 0.79 13.48
C ARG A 46 -8.52 0.25 12.05
N ILE A 47 -9.47 0.64 11.20
CA ILE A 47 -9.43 0.30 9.77
C ILE A 47 -8.24 0.99 9.09
N LEU A 48 -8.03 2.28 9.36
CA LEU A 48 -6.91 3.05 8.81
C LEU A 48 -5.56 2.43 9.19
N PHE A 49 -5.37 2.07 10.46
CA PHE A 49 -4.11 1.49 10.94
C PHE A 49 -3.82 0.16 10.26
N ARG A 50 -4.84 -0.70 10.12
CA ARG A 50 -4.72 -1.97 9.40
C ARG A 50 -4.34 -1.76 7.93
N ALA A 51 -4.94 -0.76 7.26
CA ALA A 51 -4.60 -0.43 5.88
C ALA A 51 -3.16 0.07 5.74
N LEU A 52 -2.67 0.87 6.69
CA LEU A 52 -1.27 1.31 6.72
C LEU A 52 -0.30 0.13 6.91
N GLU A 53 -0.61 -0.81 7.80
CA GLU A 53 0.19 -2.05 7.94
C GLU A 53 0.20 -2.86 6.64
N ASP A 54 -0.95 -2.98 5.96
CA ASP A 54 -1.03 -3.66 4.66
C ASP A 54 -0.19 -2.97 3.59
N LEU A 55 -0.05 -1.64 3.68
CA LEU A 55 0.86 -0.81 2.88
C LEU A 55 2.32 -0.79 3.37
N GLY A 56 2.68 -1.61 4.37
CA GLY A 56 4.06 -1.86 4.79
C GLY A 56 4.59 -0.94 5.91
N TYR A 57 3.76 -0.05 6.45
CA TYR A 57 4.17 0.85 7.51
C TYR A 57 4.30 0.15 8.87
N THR A 58 5.27 0.58 9.68
CA THR A 58 5.28 0.29 11.11
C THR A 58 4.46 1.34 11.86
N ILE A 59 3.50 0.91 12.68
CA ILE A 59 2.65 1.82 13.46
C ILE A 59 3.28 2.05 14.84
N ALA A 60 3.68 3.29 15.13
CA ALA A 60 4.06 3.71 16.48
C ALA A 60 2.84 4.01 17.35
N THR A 61 3.05 4.09 18.68
CA THR A 61 2.01 4.50 19.63
C THR A 61 1.34 5.82 19.18
N PRO A 62 0.02 5.83 18.93
CA PRO A 62 -0.68 7.02 18.47
C PRO A 62 -0.58 8.18 19.46
N ASN A 63 -0.59 9.40 18.95
CA ASN A 63 -0.80 10.60 19.76
C ASN A 63 -2.29 10.92 19.81
N GLU A 64 -2.77 11.49 20.91
CA GLU A 64 -4.16 11.97 21.01
C GLU A 64 -4.24 13.46 20.63
N ALA A 65 -5.30 13.84 19.91
CA ALA A 65 -5.63 15.24 19.64
C ALA A 65 -7.13 15.49 19.79
N GLU A 66 -7.47 16.67 20.31
CA GLU A 66 -8.84 17.18 20.30
C GLU A 66 -9.08 17.98 19.00
N TYR A 67 -10.21 17.75 18.35
CA TYR A 67 -10.72 18.68 17.36
C TYR A 67 -11.09 19.98 18.06
N GLN A 68 -10.53 21.10 17.59
CA GLN A 68 -10.91 22.45 18.05
C GLN A 68 -12.31 22.82 17.55
#